data_AF-A0A533QPU9-F1
#
_entry.id   AF-A0A533QPU9-F1
#
_cell.length_a   1.000
_cell.length_b   1.000
_cell.length_c   1.000
_cell.angle_alpha   90.00
_cell.angle_beta   90.00
_cell.angle_gamma   90.00
#
_symmetry.space_group_name_H-M   'P 1'
#
loop_
_entity.id
_entity.type
_entity.pdbx_description
1 polymer ?
#
loop_
_entity_poly.entity_id
_entity_poly.type
_entity_poly.pdbx_seq_one_letter_code
_entity_poly.pdbx_strand_id
1 'polypeptide(L)'
;MYIVDDPTLALISRFVGDRERPELSDEDFFRRQLATVEAYVAAFPEAEREERALSWIEDNARLYRQQWQKQAAVAMLQAARCPDCPLNGSERQTPCTIHERWLELLRRYAGNQLSSHDYVEQSLALLARHKAGLRAGRARCAAPAAELMPDAGAGGNRQRCTDDAQPTPAGSAVPS
;
A
#
# COMPACT_ATOMS: atom_id res chain seq x y z
N MET A 1 4.03 -0.96 -24.42
CA MET A 1 2.76 -1.62 -24.05
C MET A 1 3.00 -2.41 -22.76
N TYR A 2 2.63 -1.87 -21.60
CA TYR A 2 2.81 -2.54 -20.31
C TYR A 2 1.74 -3.63 -20.18
N ILE A 3 2.16 -4.88 -20.39
CA ILE A 3 1.35 -6.07 -20.16
C ILE A 3 1.77 -6.59 -18.80
N VAL A 4 0.83 -6.56 -17.85
CA VAL A 4 0.99 -7.25 -16.57
C VAL A 4 0.55 -8.69 -16.82
N ASP A 5 1.47 -9.64 -16.70
CA ASP A 5 1.17 -11.07 -16.92
C ASP A 5 0.39 -11.68 -15.73
N ASP A 6 0.19 -10.90 -14.67
CA ASP A 6 -0.60 -11.23 -13.49
C ASP A 6 -2.05 -10.68 -13.62
N PRO A 7 -3.07 -11.55 -13.69
CA PRO A 7 -4.45 -11.12 -13.92
C PRO A 7 -5.02 -10.30 -12.75
N THR A 8 -4.61 -10.59 -11.51
CA THR A 8 -5.08 -9.86 -10.32
C THR A 8 -4.53 -8.43 -10.33
N LEU A 9 -3.24 -8.25 -10.62
CA LEU A 9 -2.64 -6.92 -10.73
C LEU A 9 -3.15 -6.14 -11.94
N ALA A 10 -3.42 -6.81 -13.07
CA ALA A 10 -4.02 -6.17 -14.24
C ALA A 10 -5.39 -5.56 -13.91
N LEU A 11 -6.24 -6.30 -13.16
CA LEU A 11 -7.53 -5.81 -12.71
C LEU A 11 -7.38 -4.64 -11.73
N ILE A 12 -6.54 -4.77 -10.71
CA ILE A 12 -6.33 -3.69 -9.72
C ILE A 12 -5.84 -2.42 -10.41
N SER A 13 -4.83 -2.55 -11.28
CA SER A 13 -4.25 -1.44 -12.04
C SER A 13 -5.30 -0.71 -12.87
N ARG A 14 -6.25 -1.44 -13.48
CA ARG A 14 -7.34 -0.86 -14.27
C ARG A 14 -8.34 -0.06 -13.42
N PHE A 15 -8.61 -0.49 -12.19
CA PHE A 15 -9.63 0.13 -11.35
C PHE A 15 -9.10 1.16 -10.35
N VAL A 16 -7.82 1.07 -9.98
CA VAL A 16 -7.19 1.90 -8.94
C VAL A 16 -6.08 2.79 -9.52
N GLY A 17 -5.41 2.37 -10.58
CA GLY A 17 -4.35 3.16 -11.21
C GLY A 17 -4.93 4.36 -11.97
N ASP A 18 -4.29 5.52 -11.81
CA ASP A 18 -4.53 6.67 -12.70
C ASP A 18 -4.06 6.33 -14.13
N ARG A 19 -4.58 7.04 -15.13
CA ARG A 19 -4.32 6.78 -16.56
C ARG A 19 -2.88 7.11 -16.97
N GLU A 20 -2.19 7.95 -16.22
CA GLU A 20 -0.79 8.29 -16.46
C GLU A 20 0.12 7.31 -15.72
N ARG A 21 0.85 6.53 -16.51
CA ARG A 21 1.79 5.52 -16.02
C ARG A 21 3.08 6.20 -15.62
N PRO A 22 3.54 6.06 -14.37
CA PRO A 22 4.85 6.55 -14.01
C PRO A 22 5.94 5.79 -14.78
N GLU A 23 6.94 6.52 -15.27
CA GLU A 23 8.24 5.97 -15.68
C GLU A 23 8.89 5.41 -14.40
N LEU A 24 8.79 4.10 -14.21
CA LEU A 24 9.38 3.44 -13.06
C LEU A 24 10.88 3.25 -13.31
N SER A 25 11.71 3.63 -12.35
CA SER A 25 13.15 3.41 -12.46
C SER A 25 13.46 1.93 -12.29
N ASP A 26 13.96 1.32 -13.35
CA ASP A 26 14.32 -0.12 -13.39
C ASP A 26 15.71 -0.40 -12.81
N GLU A 27 16.45 0.64 -12.44
CA GLU A 27 17.90 0.57 -12.22
C GLU A 27 18.28 -0.19 -10.96
N ASP A 28 17.55 0.01 -9.86
CA ASP A 28 17.77 -0.74 -8.61
C ASP A 28 17.42 -2.22 -8.77
N PHE A 29 16.39 -2.54 -9.58
CA PHE A 29 16.01 -3.92 -9.85
C PHE A 29 17.09 -4.62 -10.67
N PHE A 30 17.55 -4.00 -11.76
CA PHE A 30 18.62 -4.57 -12.59
C PHE A 30 19.92 -4.75 -11.83
N ARG A 31 20.31 -3.79 -10.97
CA ARG A 31 21.49 -3.94 -10.11
C ARG A 31 21.42 -5.18 -9.20
N ARG A 32 20.25 -5.45 -8.61
CA ARG A 32 20.06 -6.66 -7.77
C ARG A 32 20.10 -7.94 -8.59
N GLN A 33 19.53 -7.94 -9.79
CA GLN A 33 19.57 -9.10 -10.69
C GLN A 33 21.00 -9.41 -11.11
N LEU A 34 21.75 -8.39 -11.53
CA LEU A 34 23.14 -8.55 -11.93
C LEU A 34 23.98 -9.13 -10.78
N ALA A 35 23.87 -8.56 -9.58
CA ALA A 35 24.56 -9.07 -8.39
C ALA A 35 24.20 -10.53 -8.06
N THR A 36 22.95 -10.95 -8.32
CA THR A 36 22.52 -12.34 -8.11
C THR A 36 23.19 -13.29 -9.11
N VAL A 37 23.25 -12.90 -10.39
CA VAL A 37 23.92 -13.68 -11.43
C VAL A 37 25.42 -13.74 -11.16
N GLU A 38 26.06 -12.62 -10.80
CA GLU A 38 27.47 -12.55 -10.44
C GLU A 38 27.81 -13.49 -9.28
N ALA A 39 27.00 -13.48 -8.22
CA ALA A 39 27.17 -14.38 -7.08
C ALA A 39 27.02 -15.86 -7.46
N TYR A 40 26.11 -16.19 -8.37
CA TYR A 40 25.92 -17.55 -8.87
C TYR A 40 27.13 -18.02 -9.70
N VAL A 41 27.59 -17.22 -10.67
CA VAL A 41 28.69 -17.63 -11.57
C VAL A 41 30.04 -17.66 -10.86
N ALA A 42 30.22 -16.90 -9.77
CA ALA A 42 31.44 -16.90 -8.97
C ALA A 42 31.80 -18.29 -8.41
N ALA A 43 30.81 -19.19 -8.25
CA ALA A 43 31.02 -20.56 -7.79
C ALA A 43 31.66 -21.48 -8.85
N PHE A 44 31.77 -21.03 -10.11
CA PHE A 44 32.28 -21.83 -11.23
C PHE A 44 33.66 -21.34 -11.71
N PRO A 45 34.47 -22.25 -12.33
CA PRO A 45 35.72 -21.88 -12.99
C PRO A 45 35.49 -20.84 -14.08
N GLU A 46 36.46 -19.94 -14.29
CA GLU A 46 36.34 -18.81 -15.23
C GLU A 46 35.91 -19.24 -16.64
N ALA A 47 36.44 -20.37 -17.13
CA ALA A 47 36.10 -20.93 -18.44
C ALA A 47 34.62 -21.34 -18.57
N GLU A 48 33.94 -21.67 -17.47
CA GLU A 48 32.52 -22.06 -17.47
C GLU A 48 31.58 -20.89 -17.15
N ARG A 49 32.08 -19.75 -16.65
CA ARG A 49 31.22 -18.69 -16.10
C ARG A 49 30.25 -18.11 -17.11
N GLU A 50 30.68 -17.92 -18.35
CA GLU A 50 29.84 -17.37 -19.41
C GLU A 50 28.70 -18.33 -19.77
N GLU A 51 29.00 -19.60 -19.97
CA GLU A 51 27.99 -20.64 -20.23
C GLU A 51 26.99 -20.76 -19.08
N ARG A 52 27.48 -20.73 -17.83
CA ARG A 52 26.64 -20.75 -16.63
C ARG A 52 25.76 -19.51 -16.50
N ALA A 53 26.28 -18.33 -16.86
CA ALA A 53 25.51 -17.09 -16.86
C ALA A 53 24.34 -17.18 -17.86
N LEU A 54 24.61 -17.64 -19.07
CA LEU A 54 23.60 -17.78 -20.12
C LEU A 54 22.51 -18.77 -19.72
N SER A 55 22.89 -19.96 -19.25
CA SER A 55 21.93 -20.97 -18.77
C SER A 55 21.08 -20.42 -17.61
N TRP A 56 21.68 -19.71 -16.66
CA TRP A 56 20.94 -19.08 -15.57
C TRP A 56 19.93 -18.06 -16.07
N ILE A 57 20.30 -17.21 -17.03
CA ILE A 57 19.41 -16.21 -17.61
C ILE A 57 18.24 -16.88 -18.32
N GLU A 58 18.49 -17.91 -19.13
CA GLU A 58 17.46 -18.67 -19.84
C GLU A 58 16.43 -19.26 -18.88
N ASP A 59 16.90 -19.87 -17.78
CA ASP A 59 16.03 -20.49 -16.77
C ASP A 59 15.22 -19.46 -15.96
N ASN A 60 15.76 -18.26 -15.73
CA ASN A 60 15.20 -17.30 -14.77
C ASN A 60 14.57 -16.06 -15.39
N ALA A 61 14.80 -15.74 -16.67
CA ALA A 61 14.37 -14.50 -17.31
C ALA A 61 12.86 -14.25 -17.16
N ARG A 62 12.04 -15.30 -17.33
CA ARG A 62 10.59 -15.20 -17.15
C ARG A 62 10.19 -14.86 -15.72
N LEU A 63 10.84 -15.47 -14.72
CA LEU A 63 10.56 -15.22 -13.31
C LEU A 63 10.95 -13.79 -12.92
N TYR A 64 12.11 -13.31 -13.37
CA TYR A 64 12.54 -11.94 -13.14
C TYR A 64 11.59 -10.92 -13.75
N ARG A 65 11.13 -11.16 -14.98
CA ARG A 65 10.12 -10.30 -15.62
C ARG A 65 8.83 -10.22 -14.82
N GLN A 66 8.33 -11.36 -14.34
CA GLN A 66 7.12 -11.39 -13.52
C GLN A 66 7.32 -10.66 -12.18
N GLN A 67 8.44 -10.87 -11.50
CA GLN A 67 8.73 -10.18 -10.24
C GLN A 67 8.84 -8.68 -10.44
N TRP A 68 9.52 -8.24 -11.51
CA TRP A 68 9.60 -6.83 -11.87
C TRP A 68 8.20 -6.24 -12.13
N GLN A 69 7.36 -6.89 -12.94
CA GLN A 69 5.99 -6.44 -13.19
C GLN A 69 5.17 -6.29 -11.90
N LYS A 70 5.32 -7.23 -10.95
CA LYS A 70 4.65 -7.16 -9.65
C LYS A 70 5.11 -5.95 -8.84
N GLN A 71 6.42 -5.71 -8.76
CA GLN A 71 6.98 -4.56 -8.05
C GLN A 71 6.60 -3.23 -8.71
N ALA A 72 6.63 -3.20 -10.04
CA ALA A 72 6.23 -2.04 -10.81
C ALA A 72 4.75 -1.68 -10.59
N ALA A 73 3.87 -2.67 -10.59
CA ALA A 73 2.46 -2.48 -10.24
C ALA A 73 2.29 -1.93 -8.82
N VAL A 74 3.03 -2.44 -7.83
CA VAL A 74 2.99 -1.93 -6.44
C VAL A 74 3.41 -0.46 -6.39
N ALA A 75 4.50 -0.10 -7.05
CA ALA A 75 5.02 1.27 -7.06
C ALA A 75 4.01 2.25 -7.68
N MET A 76 3.41 1.88 -8.81
CA MET A 76 2.34 2.66 -9.44
C MET A 76 1.12 2.80 -8.52
N LEU A 77 0.67 1.71 -7.89
CA LEU A 77 -0.51 1.72 -7.02
C LEU A 77 -0.30 2.45 -5.69
N GLN A 78 0.95 2.56 -5.23
CA GLN A 78 1.32 3.41 -4.09
C GLN A 78 1.22 4.90 -4.42
N ALA A 79 1.49 5.28 -5.68
CA ALA A 79 1.31 6.66 -6.14
C ALA A 79 -0.17 7.01 -6.35
N ALA A 80 -1.01 6.02 -6.66
CA ALA A 80 -2.44 6.22 -6.86
C ALA A 80 -3.15 6.76 -5.60
N ARG A 81 -4.24 7.49 -5.82
CA ARG A 81 -5.09 8.04 -4.76
C ARG A 81 -6.51 7.51 -4.94
N CYS A 82 -7.16 7.15 -3.83
CA CYS A 82 -8.55 6.74 -3.91
C CYS A 82 -9.41 7.98 -4.27
N PRO A 83 -10.30 7.89 -5.25
CA PRO A 83 -11.11 9.03 -5.69
C PRO A 83 -12.00 9.58 -4.56
N ASP A 84 -12.45 8.70 -3.67
CA ASP A 84 -13.28 9.03 -2.49
C ASP A 84 -12.45 9.31 -1.23
N CYS A 85 -11.12 9.46 -1.33
CA CYS A 85 -10.29 9.71 -0.15
C CYS A 85 -10.58 11.11 0.40
N PRO A 86 -10.96 11.27 1.68
CA PRO A 86 -11.15 12.60 2.27
C PRO A 86 -9.85 13.41 2.37
N LEU A 87 -8.70 12.77 2.17
CA LEU A 87 -7.38 13.40 2.10
C LEU A 87 -6.98 13.81 0.67
N ASN A 88 -7.82 13.53 -0.34
CA ASN A 88 -7.54 13.89 -1.72
C ASN A 88 -7.60 15.43 -1.85
N GLY A 89 -6.43 16.07 -1.92
CA GLY A 89 -6.29 17.54 -1.94
C GLY A 89 -5.60 18.16 -0.74
N SER A 90 -5.25 17.41 0.31
CA SER A 90 -4.34 17.91 1.34
C SER A 90 -2.89 17.85 0.85
N GLU A 91 -2.07 18.88 1.12
CA GLU A 91 -0.62 18.88 0.78
C GLU A 91 0.17 17.74 1.45
N ARG A 92 -0.46 17.03 2.40
CA ARG A 92 0.10 15.83 3.02
C ARG A 92 0.06 14.68 2.02
N GLN A 93 1.24 14.26 1.58
CA GLN A 93 1.45 13.14 0.66
C GLN A 93 1.19 11.76 1.31
N THR A 94 0.78 11.73 2.58
CA THR A 94 0.60 10.49 3.35
C THR A 94 -0.68 9.77 2.90
N PRO A 95 -0.61 8.47 2.54
CA PRO A 95 -1.79 7.68 2.25
C PRO A 95 -2.75 7.62 3.44
N CYS A 96 -4.05 7.46 3.18
CA CYS A 96 -5.00 7.22 4.27
C CYS A 96 -4.77 5.84 4.91
N THR A 97 -5.18 5.67 6.16
CA THR A 97 -4.90 4.45 6.94
C THR A 97 -5.41 3.16 6.27
N ILE A 98 -6.54 3.21 5.54
CA ILE A 98 -7.02 2.04 4.80
C ILE A 98 -6.13 1.72 3.60
N HIS A 99 -5.63 2.74 2.90
CA HIS A 99 -4.72 2.58 1.78
C HIS A 99 -3.37 2.03 2.23
N GLU A 100 -2.83 2.50 3.37
CA GLU A 100 -1.61 1.93 3.96
C GLU A 100 -1.74 0.42 4.23
N ARG A 101 -2.83 0.01 4.89
CA ARG A 101 -3.10 -1.40 5.19
C ARG A 101 -3.31 -2.24 3.93
N TRP A 102 -3.93 -1.66 2.92
CA TRP A 102 -4.11 -2.32 1.63
C TRP A 102 -2.77 -2.47 0.87
N LEU A 103 -1.90 -1.45 0.90
CA LEU A 103 -0.56 -1.53 0.31
C LEU A 103 0.29 -2.62 0.95
N GLU A 104 0.12 -2.88 2.25
CA GLU A 104 0.79 -4.00 2.91
C GLU A 104 0.37 -5.36 2.34
N LEU A 105 -0.95 -5.57 2.13
CA LEU A 105 -1.47 -6.78 1.47
C LEU A 105 -0.93 -6.90 0.04
N LEU A 106 -0.90 -5.79 -0.70
CA LEU A 106 -0.38 -5.75 -2.07
C LEU A 106 1.12 -6.09 -2.14
N ARG A 107 1.92 -5.58 -1.20
CA ARG A 107 3.36 -5.92 -1.09
C ARG A 107 3.58 -7.39 -0.76
N ARG A 108 2.78 -7.97 0.15
CA ARG A 108 2.85 -9.40 0.48
C ARG A 108 2.47 -10.28 -0.72
N TYR A 109 1.44 -9.90 -1.46
CA TYR A 109 1.07 -10.57 -2.72
C TYR A 109 2.17 -10.47 -3.78
N ALA A 110 2.72 -9.28 -4.00
CA ALA A 110 3.81 -9.06 -4.94
C ALA A 110 5.08 -9.84 -4.57
N GLY A 111 5.34 -10.00 -3.26
CA GLY A 111 6.42 -10.81 -2.72
C GLY A 111 6.15 -12.31 -2.65
N ASN A 112 5.09 -12.81 -3.30
CA ASN A 112 4.67 -14.23 -3.31
C ASN A 112 4.38 -14.82 -1.91
N GLN A 113 4.06 -13.97 -0.92
CA GLN A 113 3.67 -14.40 0.44
C GLN A 113 2.17 -14.65 0.58
N LEU A 114 1.38 -14.28 -0.43
CA LEU A 114 -0.06 -14.50 -0.51
C LEU A 114 -0.43 -15.07 -1.87
N SER A 115 -1.38 -16.00 -1.88
CA SER A 115 -2.06 -16.40 -3.11
C SER A 115 -2.98 -15.26 -3.59
N SER A 116 -3.40 -15.33 -4.86
CA SER A 116 -4.38 -14.37 -5.40
C SER A 116 -5.71 -14.45 -4.66
N HIS A 117 -6.14 -15.66 -4.28
CA HIS A 117 -7.33 -15.90 -3.47
C HIS A 117 -7.22 -15.21 -2.11
N ASP A 118 -6.15 -15.47 -1.36
CA ASP A 118 -5.99 -14.94 0.00
C ASP A 118 -5.84 -13.41 -0.01
N TYR A 119 -5.20 -12.87 -1.05
CA TYR A 119 -5.11 -11.43 -1.25
C TYR A 119 -6.50 -10.80 -1.41
N VAL A 120 -7.37 -11.39 -2.24
CA VAL A 120 -8.74 -10.89 -2.45
C VAL A 120 -9.56 -11.00 -1.18
N GLU A 121 -9.53 -12.16 -0.51
CA GLU A 121 -10.27 -12.39 0.73
C GLU A 121 -9.88 -11.39 1.83
N GLN A 122 -8.57 -11.23 2.08
CA GLN A 122 -8.07 -10.29 3.09
C GLN A 122 -8.37 -8.84 2.72
N SER A 123 -8.32 -8.48 1.44
CA SER A 123 -8.69 -7.14 0.96
C SER A 123 -10.17 -6.84 1.20
N LEU A 124 -11.05 -7.79 0.91
CA LEU A 124 -12.49 -7.64 1.16
C LEU A 124 -12.80 -7.55 2.65
N ALA A 125 -12.14 -8.36 3.48
CA ALA A 125 -12.27 -8.29 4.94
C ALA A 125 -11.80 -6.93 5.50
N LEU A 126 -10.70 -6.38 4.98
CA LEU A 126 -10.21 -5.04 5.33
C LEU A 126 -11.27 -3.96 5.03
N LEU A 127 -11.85 -3.99 3.83
CA LEU A 127 -12.91 -3.05 3.42
C LEU A 127 -14.16 -3.20 4.28
N ALA A 128 -14.60 -4.43 4.55
CA ALA A 128 -15.78 -4.70 5.38
C ALA A 128 -15.61 -4.15 6.81
N ARG A 129 -14.45 -4.39 7.43
CA ARG A 129 -14.11 -3.87 8.77
C ARG A 129 -14.10 -2.35 8.79
N HIS A 130 -13.49 -1.72 7.79
CA HIS A 130 -13.45 -0.26 7.70
C HIS A 130 -14.86 0.33 7.57
N LYS A 131 -15.69 -0.24 6.68
CA LYS A 131 -17.09 0.17 6.47
C LYS A 131 -17.93 0.03 7.76
N ALA A 132 -17.75 -1.06 8.50
CA ALA A 132 -18.41 -1.25 9.80
C ALA A 132 -18.00 -0.18 10.82
N GLY A 133 -16.71 0.16 10.88
CA GLY A 133 -16.18 1.23 11.73
C GLY A 133 -16.78 2.60 11.41
N LEU A 134 -16.88 2.95 10.11
CA LEU A 134 -17.50 4.21 9.66
C LEU A 134 -18.99 4.28 10.05
N ARG A 135 -19.74 3.18 9.90
CA ARG A 135 -21.16 3.10 10.30
C ARG A 135 -21.33 3.28 11.80
N ALA A 136 -20.51 2.61 12.61
CA ALA A 136 -20.55 2.73 14.07
C ALA A 136 -20.14 4.13 14.53
N GLY A 137 -19.16 4.77 13.88
CA GLY A 137 -18.80 6.17 14.13
C GLY A 137 -19.95 7.12 13.82
N ARG A 138 -20.62 6.97 12.66
CA ARG A 138 -21.80 7.77 12.30
C ARG A 138 -22.94 7.60 13.31
N ALA A 139 -23.19 6.38 13.78
CA ALA A 139 -24.21 6.12 14.80
C ALA A 139 -23.88 6.80 16.14
N ARG A 140 -22.61 6.75 16.58
CA ARG A 140 -22.15 7.43 17.80
C ARG A 140 -22.22 8.96 17.68
N CYS A 141 -21.82 9.53 16.55
CA CYS A 141 -21.91 10.98 16.33
C CYS A 141 -23.37 11.47 16.18
N ALA A 142 -24.28 10.60 15.74
CA ALA A 142 -25.71 10.90 15.72
C ALA A 142 -26.38 10.79 17.12
N ALA A 143 -25.69 10.22 18.11
CA ALA A 143 -26.23 9.87 19.41
C ALA A 143 -25.75 10.77 20.58
N PRO A 144 -25.60 12.09 20.38
CA PRO A 144 -26.07 12.98 21.45
C PRO A 144 -26.80 14.20 20.88
N ALA A 145 -28.09 14.04 20.62
CA ALA A 145 -29.07 15.13 20.56
C ALA A 145 -30.46 14.73 21.09
N ALA A 146 -30.64 13.49 21.54
CA ALA A 146 -31.95 12.94 21.92
C ALA A 146 -32.15 12.72 23.43
N GLU A 147 -31.12 12.89 24.25
CA GLU A 147 -31.26 12.90 25.71
C GLU A 147 -30.73 14.22 26.27
N LEU A 148 -31.56 15.26 26.17
CA LEU A 148 -31.64 16.39 27.09
C LEU A 148 -32.68 17.37 26.54
N MET A 149 -33.89 17.33 27.08
CA MET A 149 -34.74 18.49 27.38
C MET A 149 -35.97 17.99 28.16
N PRO A 150 -36.58 18.81 29.05
CA PRO A 150 -36.57 20.28 29.08
C PRO A 150 -35.83 20.82 30.33
N ASP A 151 -35.43 22.08 30.48
CA ASP A 151 -36.16 23.33 30.23
C ASP A 151 -35.19 24.55 30.30
N ALA A 152 -35.58 25.65 29.65
CA ALA A 152 -35.17 27.05 29.82
C ALA A 152 -33.68 27.50 29.67
N GLY A 153 -33.44 28.32 28.63
CA GLY A 153 -32.62 29.53 28.77
C GLY A 153 -31.30 29.62 27.98
N ALA A 154 -31.37 30.33 26.85
CA ALA A 154 -30.35 31.23 26.27
C ALA A 154 -28.89 30.76 26.02
N GLY A 155 -28.44 30.92 24.77
CA GLY A 155 -27.04 31.16 24.41
C GLY A 155 -26.35 30.01 23.68
N GLY A 156 -26.52 29.95 22.37
CA GLY A 156 -25.87 28.95 21.51
C GLY A 156 -24.36 29.10 21.45
N ASN A 157 -23.63 28.03 21.79
CA ASN A 157 -22.26 27.80 21.36
C ASN A 157 -22.17 26.41 20.73
N ARG A 158 -21.96 26.36 19.41
CA ARG A 158 -21.98 25.12 18.61
C ARG A 158 -20.55 24.60 18.50
N GLN A 159 -20.08 23.90 19.54
CA GLN A 159 -18.75 23.30 19.56
C GLN A 159 -18.69 22.16 18.52
N ARG A 160 -17.89 22.38 17.47
CA ARG A 160 -17.55 21.42 16.43
C ARG A 160 -16.60 20.38 17.04
N CYS A 161 -16.91 19.09 16.90
CA CYS A 161 -16.00 18.01 17.31
C CYS A 161 -14.73 18.05 16.46
N THR A 162 -13.63 18.50 17.04
CA THR A 162 -12.28 18.33 16.51
C THR A 162 -11.66 17.12 17.19
N ASP A 163 -11.38 16.07 16.40
CA ASP A 163 -10.48 14.99 16.80
C ASP A 163 -9.04 15.55 16.79
N ASP A 164 -8.54 15.94 17.95
CA ASP A 164 -7.10 16.04 18.23
C ASP A 164 -6.84 15.30 19.53
N ALA A 165 -6.55 14.00 19.42
CA ALA A 165 -6.00 13.19 20.48
C ALA A 165 -4.57 12.78 20.07
N GLN A 166 -3.62 13.68 20.30
CA GLN A 166 -2.20 13.35 20.24
C GLN A 166 -1.79 12.73 21.60
N PRO A 167 -1.19 11.54 21.64
CA PRO A 167 -0.66 11.00 22.88
C PRO A 167 0.66 11.72 23.21
N THR A 168 0.70 12.36 24.37
CA THR A 168 1.93 12.83 25.01
C THR A 168 2.75 11.64 25.52
N PRO A 169 4.04 11.52 25.18
CA PRO A 169 4.95 10.71 25.98
C PRO A 169 5.48 11.54 27.14
N ALA A 170 5.40 10.93 28.33
CA ALA A 170 5.91 11.44 29.58
C ALA A 170 7.44 11.50 29.62
N GLY A 171 7.97 12.61 30.11
CA GLY A 171 9.08 12.68 31.07
C GLY A 171 10.50 12.32 30.61
N SER A 172 11.39 13.31 30.64
CA SER A 172 12.57 13.23 31.52
C SER A 172 13.12 14.63 31.80
N ALA A 173 13.10 14.97 33.08
CA ALA A 173 13.85 16.06 33.69
C ALA A 173 15.35 15.78 33.64
N VAL A 174 16.20 16.82 33.63
CA VAL A 174 17.27 17.03 34.62
C VAL A 174 17.62 18.54 34.66
N PRO A 175 17.78 19.16 35.85
CA PRO A 175 18.28 20.52 36.01
C PRO A 175 19.79 20.57 36.34
N SER A 176 20.46 21.63 35.88
CA SER A 176 21.38 22.54 36.62
C SER A 176 22.12 23.45 35.65
#